data_AF-A0A179S970-F1
#
_entry.id   AF-A0A179S970-F1
#
_cell.length_a   1.000
_cell.length_b   1.000
_cell.length_c   1.000
_cell.angle_alpha   90.00
_cell.angle_beta   90.00
_cell.angle_gamma   90.00
#
_symmetry.space_group_name_H-M   'P 1'
#
loop_
_entity.id
_entity.type
_entity.pdbx_description
1 polymer ?
#
loop_
_entity_poly.entity_id
_entity_poly.type
_entity_poly.pdbx_seq_one_letter_code
_entity_poly.pdbx_strand_id
1 'polypeptide(L)'
;MSLDLDELLNRVRADDPVGPDIRADISANSPYLKLKDARSQARSAERTAETAGEAIAVPAAWTTVRDLAREVLARRSKDLEVAAWLIEALVRLEGFSGLAAGFALVDGLIDRYWPDLHSVDEDDAEGRLSPLAGLNGVGADGVLIQPIRMVSLVPGHPYGVHALWHTRSGGRGAGQPGQAFAEARAATASDALRAHADAALAAYQAFLRMSATLDAFCGHDAPPLANIRTVLEEVLDVYRSLLGAAWGQPGAAAPEAPTAAGASPGPGAPLPAPSPEGPWPAGPRAITSRDQAFDELLVIAAYFRRTEPHSPISYALETVVRRGRMTLLDLLGELIPDAERRGQFLRQAGIEIGADGGGP
;
A
#
# COMPACT_ATOMS: atom_id res chain seq x y z
N MET A 1 -3.00 -17.96 16.45
CA MET A 1 -2.68 -17.42 17.80
C MET A 1 -2.25 -16.00 17.56
N SER A 2 -2.95 -15.01 18.12
CA SER A 2 -2.65 -13.60 17.89
C SER A 2 -1.21 -13.27 18.31
N LEU A 3 -0.58 -12.35 17.58
CA LEU A 3 0.78 -11.89 17.85
C LEU A 3 0.81 -11.17 19.21
N ASP A 4 1.62 -11.64 20.15
CA ASP A 4 1.84 -10.96 21.44
C ASP A 4 2.79 -9.77 21.23
N LEU A 5 2.22 -8.60 20.96
CA LEU A 5 2.98 -7.38 20.71
C LEU A 5 3.75 -6.92 21.95
N ASP A 6 3.21 -7.12 23.15
CA ASP A 6 3.88 -6.72 24.39
C ASP A 6 5.15 -7.55 24.60
N GLU A 7 5.10 -8.86 24.36
CA GLU A 7 6.30 -9.71 24.38
C GLU A 7 7.34 -9.26 23.36
N LEU A 8 6.92 -8.99 22.12
CA LEU A 8 7.84 -8.64 21.03
C LEU A 8 8.44 -7.24 21.17
N LEU A 9 7.75 -6.32 21.84
CA LEU A 9 8.21 -4.95 22.06
C LEU A 9 8.93 -4.77 23.40
N ASN A 10 9.03 -5.81 24.24
CA ASN A 10 9.84 -5.77 25.45
C ASN A 10 11.33 -5.78 25.13
N ARG A 11 12.13 -5.15 26.00
CA ARG A 11 13.60 -5.11 25.86
C ARG A 11 14.17 -6.53 25.81
N VAL A 12 15.17 -6.77 24.96
CA VAL A 12 15.84 -8.08 24.89
C VAL A 12 16.63 -8.34 26.18
N ARG A 13 17.42 -7.35 26.63
CA ARG A 13 18.16 -7.38 27.90
C ARG A 13 18.09 -6.01 28.58
N ALA A 14 18.43 -5.97 29.87
CA ALA A 14 18.42 -4.73 30.65
C ALA A 14 19.47 -3.72 30.15
N ASP A 15 20.69 -4.20 29.92
CA ASP A 15 21.85 -3.38 29.51
C ASP A 15 22.00 -3.29 27.98
N ASP A 16 21.19 -4.04 27.24
CA ASP A 16 21.19 -4.11 25.77
C ASP A 16 19.73 -4.30 25.31
N PRO A 17 18.96 -3.20 25.20
CA PRO A 17 17.53 -3.27 24.92
C PRO A 17 17.19 -3.87 23.55
N VAL A 18 18.07 -3.69 22.57
CA VAL A 18 17.90 -4.15 21.18
C VAL A 18 18.56 -5.49 20.91
N GLY A 19 19.49 -5.95 21.76
CA GLY A 19 20.22 -7.20 21.53
C GLY A 19 21.35 -7.01 20.50
N PRO A 20 22.12 -8.07 20.18
CA PRO A 20 23.12 -8.00 19.12
C PRO A 20 22.52 -8.02 17.72
N ASP A 21 23.30 -7.57 16.72
CA ASP A 21 22.99 -7.80 15.31
C ASP A 21 22.99 -9.31 15.04
N ILE A 22 21.82 -9.81 14.62
CA ILE A 22 21.60 -11.23 14.42
C ILE A 22 22.38 -11.78 13.21
N ARG A 23 22.84 -10.91 12.30
CA ARG A 23 23.64 -11.28 11.12
C ARG A 23 25.09 -11.61 11.47
N ALA A 24 25.59 -11.12 12.60
CA ALA A 24 26.95 -11.41 13.07
C ALA A 24 27.13 -12.88 13.47
N ASP A 25 26.04 -13.59 13.79
CA ASP A 25 26.07 -15.04 14.04
C ASP A 25 26.14 -15.82 12.72
N ILE A 26 27.35 -16.20 12.32
CA ILE A 26 27.63 -17.06 11.15
C ILE A 26 27.73 -18.55 11.50
N SER A 27 27.32 -18.96 12.70
CA SER A 27 27.39 -20.36 13.12
C SER A 27 26.38 -21.23 12.34
N ALA A 28 26.61 -22.55 12.34
CA ALA A 28 25.67 -23.51 11.73
C ALA A 28 24.27 -23.47 12.37
N ASN A 29 24.14 -22.90 13.57
CA ASN A 29 22.87 -22.76 14.28
C ASN A 29 22.25 -21.36 14.19
N SER A 30 22.85 -20.46 13.38
CA SER A 30 22.42 -19.08 13.20
C SER A 30 20.92 -18.97 12.99
N PRO A 31 20.20 -18.28 13.89
CA PRO A 31 18.77 -18.06 13.73
C PRO A 31 18.48 -17.19 12.49
N TYR A 32 19.39 -16.27 12.14
CA TYR A 32 19.29 -15.46 10.93
C TYR A 32 19.32 -16.31 9.66
N LEU A 33 20.32 -17.19 9.52
CA LEU A 33 20.44 -18.05 8.32
C LEU A 33 19.24 -18.98 8.20
N LYS A 34 18.79 -19.60 9.29
CA LYS A 34 17.60 -20.47 9.31
C LYS A 34 16.34 -19.71 8.86
N LEU A 35 16.15 -18.49 9.35
CA LEU A 35 15.01 -17.64 8.98
C LEU A 35 15.09 -17.22 7.51
N LYS A 36 16.26 -16.79 7.04
CA LYS A 36 16.53 -16.42 5.65
C LYS A 36 16.28 -17.58 4.69
N ASP A 37 16.71 -18.78 5.05
CA ASP A 37 16.48 -20.00 4.28
C ASP A 37 14.99 -20.36 4.24
N ALA A 38 14.29 -20.30 5.38
CA ALA A 38 12.86 -20.55 5.45
C ALA A 38 12.07 -19.58 4.54
N ARG A 39 12.41 -18.28 4.56
CA ARG A 39 11.78 -17.29 3.68
C ARG A 39 12.09 -17.56 2.21
N SER A 40 13.33 -17.94 1.90
CA SER A 40 13.76 -18.26 0.52
C SER A 40 13.01 -19.48 -0.01
N GLN A 41 12.86 -20.52 0.81
CA GLN A 41 12.08 -21.72 0.49
C GLN A 41 10.59 -21.38 0.28
N ALA A 42 10.00 -20.58 1.18
CA ALA A 42 8.61 -20.16 1.07
C ALA A 42 8.34 -19.42 -0.24
N ARG A 43 9.16 -18.40 -0.57
CA ARG A 43 9.02 -17.64 -1.82
C ARG A 43 9.32 -18.48 -3.06
N SER A 44 10.24 -19.44 -2.97
CA SER A 44 10.51 -20.36 -4.08
C SER A 44 9.30 -21.26 -4.35
N ALA A 45 8.68 -21.79 -3.31
CA ALA A 45 7.49 -22.62 -3.44
C ALA A 45 6.33 -21.85 -4.09
N GLU A 46 6.11 -20.58 -3.73
CA GLU A 46 5.09 -19.74 -4.38
C GLU A 46 5.35 -19.57 -5.88
N ARG A 47 6.59 -19.24 -6.27
CA ARG A 47 6.95 -19.08 -7.69
C ARG A 47 6.84 -20.38 -8.47
N THR A 48 7.21 -21.50 -7.86
CA THR A 48 7.08 -22.83 -8.50
C THR A 48 5.61 -23.17 -8.73
N ALA A 49 4.75 -22.98 -7.73
CA ALA A 49 3.32 -23.22 -7.86
C ALA A 49 2.67 -22.32 -8.94
N GLU A 50 3.04 -21.04 -8.96
CA GLU A 50 2.57 -20.09 -9.99
C GLU A 50 3.00 -20.51 -11.40
N THR A 51 4.26 -20.91 -11.58
CA THR A 51 4.78 -21.36 -12.88
C THR A 51 4.14 -22.67 -13.34
N ALA A 52 3.83 -23.57 -12.40
CA ALA A 52 3.17 -24.84 -12.66
C ALA A 52 1.65 -24.72 -12.88
N GLY A 53 1.06 -23.53 -12.64
CA GLY A 53 -0.38 -23.32 -12.69
C GLY A 53 -1.15 -24.07 -11.60
N GLU A 54 -0.48 -24.36 -10.48
CA GLU A 54 -1.08 -25.04 -9.34
C GLU A 54 -2.08 -24.12 -8.61
N ALA A 55 -2.97 -24.74 -7.84
CA ALA A 55 -3.90 -23.99 -7.00
C ALA A 55 -3.12 -23.13 -5.99
N ILE A 56 -3.54 -21.87 -5.84
CA ILE A 56 -2.93 -20.95 -4.89
C ILE A 56 -3.11 -21.52 -3.47
N ALA A 57 -1.99 -21.70 -2.78
CA ALA A 57 -1.94 -22.11 -1.39
C ALA A 57 -0.78 -21.41 -0.69
N VAL A 58 -0.85 -21.27 0.63
CA VAL A 58 0.23 -20.70 1.44
C VAL A 58 1.23 -21.80 1.78
N PRO A 59 2.51 -21.71 1.36
CA PRO A 59 3.51 -22.70 1.74
C PRO A 59 3.69 -22.82 3.25
N ALA A 60 3.84 -24.06 3.74
CA ALA A 60 4.07 -24.33 5.16
C ALA A 60 5.31 -23.60 5.73
N ALA A 61 6.31 -23.34 4.88
CA ALA A 61 7.51 -22.59 5.25
C ALA A 61 7.21 -21.18 5.79
N TRP A 62 6.08 -20.55 5.44
CA TRP A 62 5.69 -19.27 6.06
C TRP A 62 5.39 -19.39 7.55
N THR A 63 4.90 -20.53 8.02
CA THR A 63 4.73 -20.81 9.45
C THR A 63 6.10 -20.80 10.14
N THR A 64 7.09 -21.45 9.53
CA THR A 64 8.48 -21.43 10.02
C THR A 64 9.06 -20.02 10.05
N VAL A 65 8.82 -19.21 9.01
CA VAL A 65 9.24 -17.79 8.98
C VAL A 65 8.64 -17.02 10.14
N ARG A 66 7.31 -17.14 10.37
CA ARG A 66 6.62 -16.47 11.48
C ARG A 66 7.23 -16.87 12.82
N ASP A 67 7.39 -18.17 13.07
CA ASP A 67 7.81 -18.67 14.38
C ASP A 67 9.27 -18.30 14.69
N LEU A 68 10.17 -18.43 13.71
CA LEU A 68 11.56 -18.00 13.87
C LEU A 68 11.69 -16.48 14.02
N ALA A 69 10.96 -15.69 13.23
CA ALA A 69 11.02 -14.24 13.35
C ALA A 69 10.49 -13.74 14.70
N ARG A 70 9.42 -14.36 15.22
CA ARG A 70 8.91 -14.09 16.57
C ARG A 70 9.94 -14.42 17.65
N GLU A 71 10.60 -15.58 17.55
CA GLU A 71 11.63 -15.97 18.50
C GLU A 71 12.79 -14.97 18.51
N VAL A 72 13.27 -14.58 17.32
CA VAL A 72 14.35 -13.59 17.18
C VAL A 72 13.96 -12.26 17.81
N LEU A 73 12.80 -11.71 17.43
CA LEU A 73 12.35 -10.41 17.92
C LEU A 73 12.06 -10.42 19.42
N ALA A 74 11.48 -11.48 19.96
CA ALA A 74 11.17 -11.56 21.39
C ALA A 74 12.42 -11.75 22.27
N ARG A 75 13.42 -12.54 21.80
CA ARG A 75 14.45 -13.09 22.69
C ARG A 75 15.88 -12.76 22.31
N ARG A 76 16.13 -12.28 21.10
CA ARG A 76 17.49 -12.19 20.54
C ARG A 76 17.86 -10.80 20.06
N SER A 77 17.07 -10.21 19.17
CA SER A 77 17.45 -8.98 18.47
C SER A 77 16.23 -8.22 18.00
N LYS A 78 16.23 -6.89 18.12
CA LYS A 78 15.24 -5.98 17.54
C LYS A 78 15.74 -5.54 16.18
N ASP A 79 15.17 -6.13 15.14
CA ASP A 79 15.69 -6.05 13.78
C ASP A 79 14.59 -5.76 12.75
N LEU A 80 14.84 -4.76 11.89
CA LEU A 80 13.87 -4.28 10.90
C LEU A 80 13.68 -5.24 9.72
N GLU A 81 14.71 -5.97 9.31
CA GLU A 81 14.58 -6.99 8.26
C GLU A 81 13.75 -8.18 8.76
N VAL A 82 13.99 -8.60 10.00
CA VAL A 82 13.22 -9.67 10.65
C VAL A 82 11.76 -9.25 10.81
N ALA A 83 11.49 -8.00 11.21
CA ALA A 83 10.14 -7.46 11.30
C ALA A 83 9.44 -7.41 9.93
N ALA A 84 10.15 -7.01 8.87
CA ALA A 84 9.63 -7.03 7.50
C ALA A 84 9.26 -8.44 7.04
N TRP A 85 10.11 -9.43 7.30
CA TRP A 85 9.82 -10.83 6.96
C TRP A 85 8.66 -11.41 7.78
N LEU A 86 8.51 -10.99 9.03
CA LEU A 86 7.36 -11.35 9.85
C LEU A 86 6.06 -10.79 9.26
N ILE A 87 6.04 -9.54 8.79
CA ILE A 87 4.88 -8.96 8.08
C ILE A 87 4.51 -9.80 6.85
N GLU A 88 5.50 -10.20 6.04
CA GLU A 88 5.27 -11.05 4.86
C GLU A 88 4.62 -12.39 5.21
N ALA A 89 5.01 -13.00 6.33
CA ALA A 89 4.43 -14.25 6.82
C ALA A 89 3.02 -14.03 7.36
N LEU A 90 2.82 -13.00 8.17
CA LEU A 90 1.55 -12.71 8.85
C LEU A 90 0.42 -12.42 7.85
N VAL A 91 0.67 -11.65 6.79
CA VAL A 91 -0.38 -11.36 5.79
C VAL A 91 -0.87 -12.63 5.09
N ARG A 92 0.02 -13.61 4.87
CA ARG A 92 -0.34 -14.88 4.21
C ARG A 92 -1.06 -15.82 5.14
N LEU A 93 -0.62 -15.90 6.40
CA LEU A 93 -1.15 -16.85 7.38
C LEU A 93 -2.44 -16.34 8.04
N GLU A 94 -2.55 -15.03 8.26
CA GLU A 94 -3.55 -14.41 9.14
C GLU A 94 -4.28 -13.23 8.46
N GLY A 95 -4.01 -12.98 7.18
CA GLY A 95 -4.69 -11.96 6.39
C GLY A 95 -4.55 -10.56 6.96
N PHE A 96 -5.65 -9.80 6.96
CA PHE A 96 -5.68 -8.42 7.45
C PHE A 96 -5.34 -8.30 8.93
N SER A 97 -5.73 -9.27 9.76
CA SER A 97 -5.42 -9.24 11.19
C SER A 97 -3.91 -9.37 11.45
N GLY A 98 -3.24 -10.26 10.72
CA GLY A 98 -1.79 -10.40 10.77
C GLY A 98 -1.06 -9.16 10.25
N LEU A 99 -1.60 -8.55 9.18
CA LEU A 99 -1.05 -7.32 8.61
C LEU A 99 -1.14 -6.15 9.61
N ALA A 100 -2.29 -5.99 10.28
CA ALA A 100 -2.47 -4.98 11.33
C ALA A 100 -1.47 -5.16 12.48
N ALA A 101 -1.28 -6.40 12.94
CA ALA A 101 -0.32 -6.72 14.00
C ALA A 101 1.13 -6.45 13.56
N GLY A 102 1.48 -6.80 12.32
CA GLY A 102 2.81 -6.56 11.77
C GLY A 102 3.15 -5.07 11.64
N PHE A 103 2.21 -4.23 11.17
CA PHE A 103 2.43 -2.78 11.13
C PHE A 103 2.49 -2.17 12.53
N ALA A 104 1.65 -2.61 13.47
CA ALA A 104 1.71 -2.15 14.86
C ALA A 104 3.04 -2.55 15.55
N LEU A 105 3.61 -3.71 15.18
CA LEU A 105 4.93 -4.12 15.65
C LEU A 105 6.02 -3.17 15.16
N VAL A 106 6.07 -2.86 13.86
CA VAL A 106 7.08 -1.95 13.31
C VAL A 106 6.92 -0.55 13.90
N ASP A 107 5.69 -0.04 14.01
CA ASP A 107 5.37 1.23 14.68
C ASP A 107 5.97 1.27 16.09
N GLY A 108 5.69 0.26 16.91
CA GLY A 108 6.21 0.17 18.27
C GLY A 108 7.72 -0.07 18.36
N LEU A 109 8.33 -0.74 17.38
CA LEU A 109 9.79 -0.91 17.33
C LEU A 109 10.47 0.43 17.07
N ILE A 110 10.02 1.17 16.06
CA ILE A 110 10.56 2.50 15.71
C ILE A 110 10.38 3.45 16.89
N ASP A 111 9.18 3.55 17.47
CA ASP A 111 8.89 4.44 18.60
C ASP A 111 9.78 4.17 19.83
N ARG A 112 10.09 2.91 20.12
CA ARG A 112 10.82 2.52 21.34
C ARG A 112 12.33 2.46 21.19
N TYR A 113 12.82 2.12 20.00
CA TYR A 113 14.20 1.67 19.81
C TYR A 113 14.94 2.38 18.68
N TRP A 114 14.31 3.28 17.91
CA TRP A 114 15.05 4.10 16.96
C TRP A 114 16.03 5.04 17.69
N PRO A 115 17.27 5.24 17.21
CA PRO A 115 17.88 4.69 15.99
C PRO A 115 18.66 3.37 16.18
N ASP A 116 18.62 2.76 17.36
CA ASP A 116 19.46 1.62 17.75
C ASP A 116 19.03 0.27 17.14
N LEU A 117 17.95 0.23 16.36
CA LEU A 117 17.41 -0.99 15.72
C LEU A 117 18.35 -1.57 14.68
N HIS A 118 18.59 -2.89 14.72
CA HIS A 118 19.39 -3.56 13.70
C HIS A 118 18.71 -3.63 12.33
N SER A 119 19.53 -3.61 11.28
CA SER A 119 19.06 -3.77 9.89
C SER A 119 20.18 -4.28 8.98
N VAL A 120 19.88 -4.44 7.69
CA VAL A 120 20.83 -4.93 6.67
C VAL A 120 21.99 -3.96 6.43
N ASP A 121 21.73 -2.67 6.59
CA ASP A 121 22.68 -1.59 6.46
C ASP A 121 22.35 -0.60 7.57
N GLU A 122 23.36 -0.19 8.32
CA GLU A 122 23.24 0.66 9.50
C GLU A 122 23.98 1.99 9.34
N ASP A 123 24.64 2.19 8.19
CA ASP A 123 25.49 3.36 7.90
C ASP A 123 24.67 4.66 7.81
N ASP A 124 23.46 4.57 7.27
CA ASP A 124 22.49 5.68 7.21
C ASP A 124 21.04 5.22 7.41
N ALA A 125 20.12 6.19 7.50
CA ALA A 125 18.70 5.91 7.73
C ALA A 125 18.03 5.22 6.52
N GLU A 126 18.44 5.56 5.29
CA GLU A 126 17.88 4.96 4.06
C GLU A 126 18.21 3.46 4.00
N GLY A 127 19.48 3.10 4.22
CA GLY A 127 19.95 1.72 4.32
C GLY A 127 19.24 0.95 5.43
N ARG A 128 19.10 1.58 6.61
CA ARG A 128 18.41 0.98 7.77
C ARG A 128 16.95 0.68 7.49
N LEU A 129 16.28 1.52 6.71
CA LEU A 129 14.86 1.39 6.36
C LEU A 129 14.61 0.59 5.08
N SER A 130 15.66 0.18 4.36
CA SER A 130 15.55 -0.57 3.12
C SER A 130 14.69 -1.84 3.19
N PRO A 131 14.62 -2.61 4.31
CA PRO A 131 13.70 -3.75 4.38
C PRO A 131 12.22 -3.32 4.32
N LEU A 132 11.87 -2.19 4.95
CA LEU A 132 10.52 -1.62 4.91
C LEU A 132 10.22 -1.03 3.52
N ALA A 133 11.19 -0.33 2.91
CA ALA A 133 11.08 0.11 1.52
C ALA A 133 10.83 -1.07 0.57
N GLY A 134 11.49 -2.22 0.81
CA GLY A 134 11.32 -3.44 0.03
C GLY A 134 9.92 -4.06 0.12
N LEU A 135 9.19 -3.87 1.22
CA LEU A 135 7.78 -4.27 1.34
C LEU A 135 6.90 -3.52 0.33
N ASN A 136 7.16 -2.22 0.17
CA ASN A 136 6.44 -1.34 -0.75
C ASN A 136 6.91 -1.48 -2.20
N GLY A 137 8.22 -1.65 -2.38
CA GLY A 137 8.91 -1.63 -3.67
C GLY A 137 9.32 -0.22 -4.09
N VAL A 138 10.41 -0.14 -4.86
CA VAL A 138 10.96 1.10 -5.42
C VAL A 138 10.95 0.96 -6.94
N GLY A 139 10.10 1.74 -7.62
CA GLY A 139 9.92 1.66 -9.08
C GLY A 139 9.10 0.47 -9.60
N ALA A 140 8.69 -0.46 -8.72
CA ALA A 140 7.80 -1.58 -9.02
C ALA A 140 7.06 -2.03 -7.74
N ASP A 141 6.11 -2.97 -7.89
CA ASP A 141 5.41 -3.59 -6.75
C ASP A 141 6.41 -4.31 -5.82
N GLY A 142 6.38 -3.97 -4.54
CA GLY A 142 7.17 -4.64 -3.50
C GLY A 142 6.61 -5.99 -3.09
N VAL A 143 7.34 -6.66 -2.19
CA VAL A 143 7.02 -8.06 -1.81
C VAL A 143 5.70 -8.20 -1.05
N LEU A 144 5.11 -7.10 -0.56
CA LEU A 144 3.87 -7.11 0.19
C LEU A 144 2.62 -6.81 -0.66
N ILE A 145 2.77 -6.21 -1.84
CA ILE A 145 1.64 -5.73 -2.65
C ILE A 145 0.79 -6.90 -3.15
N GLN A 146 1.42 -7.88 -3.80
CA GLN A 146 0.69 -9.06 -4.28
C GLN A 146 0.06 -9.84 -3.12
N PRO A 147 0.74 -10.11 -1.99
CA PRO A 147 0.10 -10.77 -0.86
C PRO A 147 -1.16 -10.09 -0.33
N ILE A 148 -1.19 -8.75 -0.24
CA ILE A 148 -2.39 -8.02 0.16
C ILE A 148 -3.52 -8.26 -0.85
N ARG A 149 -3.23 -8.26 -2.16
CA ARG A 149 -4.23 -8.55 -3.21
C ARG A 149 -4.79 -9.97 -3.15
N MET A 150 -4.07 -10.89 -2.51
CA MET A 150 -4.41 -12.31 -2.41
C MET A 150 -5.14 -12.66 -1.12
N VAL A 151 -5.21 -11.76 -0.13
CA VAL A 151 -6.06 -11.97 1.06
C VAL A 151 -7.52 -12.07 0.61
N SER A 152 -8.23 -13.10 1.09
CA SER A 152 -9.64 -13.27 0.76
C SER A 152 -10.47 -12.11 1.30
N LEU A 153 -11.36 -11.56 0.48
CA LEU A 153 -12.29 -10.51 0.88
C LEU A 153 -13.56 -11.07 1.54
N VAL A 154 -13.74 -12.39 1.52
CA VAL A 154 -14.84 -13.09 2.16
C VAL A 154 -14.26 -13.95 3.31
N PRO A 155 -14.72 -13.78 4.56
CA PRO A 155 -14.18 -14.53 5.70
C PRO A 155 -14.37 -16.03 5.54
N GLY A 156 -13.43 -16.81 6.07
CA GLY A 156 -13.48 -18.28 6.06
C GLY A 156 -13.02 -18.95 4.77
N HIS A 157 -12.61 -18.18 3.75
CA HIS A 157 -12.08 -18.72 2.51
C HIS A 157 -10.54 -18.74 2.47
N PRO A 158 -9.94 -19.69 1.73
CA PRO A 158 -8.49 -19.78 1.61
C PRO A 158 -7.86 -18.54 0.97
N TYR A 159 -6.58 -18.32 1.27
CA TYR A 159 -5.75 -17.32 0.59
C TYR A 159 -5.75 -17.54 -0.92
N GLY A 160 -5.91 -16.44 -1.68
CA GLY A 160 -6.03 -16.45 -3.14
C GLY A 160 -7.43 -16.75 -3.68
N VAL A 161 -8.41 -17.03 -2.82
CA VAL A 161 -9.81 -17.26 -3.21
C VAL A 161 -10.65 -16.03 -2.85
N HIS A 162 -11.52 -15.57 -3.76
CA HIS A 162 -12.35 -14.37 -3.56
C HIS A 162 -11.55 -13.11 -3.16
N ALA A 163 -10.31 -13.03 -3.62
CA ALA A 163 -9.36 -11.97 -3.31
C ALA A 163 -9.44 -10.81 -4.32
N LEU A 164 -8.84 -9.66 -3.98
CA LEU A 164 -8.81 -8.44 -4.82
C LEU A 164 -8.18 -8.69 -6.20
N TRP A 165 -7.23 -9.63 -6.31
CA TRP A 165 -6.66 -10.04 -7.60
C TRP A 165 -7.72 -10.46 -8.63
N HIS A 166 -8.80 -11.13 -8.19
CA HIS A 166 -9.88 -11.61 -9.05
C HIS A 166 -10.84 -10.51 -9.47
N THR A 167 -10.98 -9.44 -8.68
CA THR A 167 -11.85 -8.31 -9.01
C THR A 167 -11.23 -7.37 -10.05
N ARG A 168 -9.89 -7.30 -10.12
CA ARG A 168 -9.15 -6.45 -11.08
C ARG A 168 -8.93 -7.10 -12.45
N SER A 169 -8.77 -8.42 -12.51
CA SER A 169 -8.27 -9.11 -13.71
C SER A 169 -9.30 -9.35 -14.81
N GLY A 170 -10.55 -8.88 -14.69
CA GLY A 170 -11.55 -9.03 -15.75
C GLY A 170 -11.73 -10.47 -16.25
N GLY A 171 -11.58 -11.47 -15.38
CA GLY A 171 -11.91 -12.87 -15.66
C GLY A 171 -11.25 -13.50 -16.89
N ARG A 172 -9.93 -13.40 -17.07
CA ARG A 172 -9.22 -14.33 -17.96
C ARG A 172 -8.83 -15.61 -17.21
N GLY A 173 -9.84 -16.40 -16.88
CA GLY A 173 -9.74 -17.73 -16.29
C GLY A 173 -11.15 -18.31 -16.23
N ALA A 174 -11.35 -19.47 -16.84
CA ALA A 174 -12.66 -20.06 -17.08
C ALA A 174 -13.51 -20.21 -15.80
N GLY A 175 -14.66 -19.51 -15.76
CA GLY A 175 -15.62 -19.49 -14.67
C GLY A 175 -15.83 -18.06 -14.17
N GLN A 176 -17.09 -17.57 -14.12
CA GLN A 176 -17.40 -16.17 -13.76
C GLN A 176 -16.89 -15.84 -12.35
N PRO A 177 -15.73 -15.17 -12.18
CA PRO A 177 -15.13 -14.99 -10.86
C PRO A 177 -16.01 -14.08 -9.99
N GLY A 178 -16.76 -13.18 -10.63
CA GLY A 178 -17.76 -12.33 -9.98
C GLY A 178 -18.97 -13.09 -9.46
N GLN A 179 -19.42 -14.16 -10.14
CA GLN A 179 -20.56 -14.96 -9.67
C GLN A 179 -20.19 -15.79 -8.44
N ALA A 180 -19.07 -16.51 -8.50
CA ALA A 180 -18.60 -17.29 -7.34
C ALA A 180 -18.31 -16.40 -6.12
N PHE A 181 -17.75 -15.21 -6.35
CA PHE A 181 -17.60 -14.19 -5.32
C PHE A 181 -18.95 -13.73 -4.74
N ALA A 182 -19.92 -13.40 -5.60
CA ALA A 182 -21.24 -12.96 -5.17
C ALA A 182 -21.99 -14.04 -4.38
N GLU A 183 -21.89 -15.31 -4.78
CA GLU A 183 -22.47 -16.46 -4.07
C GLU A 183 -21.82 -16.65 -2.70
N ALA A 184 -20.48 -16.67 -2.62
CA ALA A 184 -19.75 -16.76 -1.36
C ALA A 184 -20.08 -15.59 -0.42
N ARG A 185 -20.16 -14.37 -0.98
CA ARG A 185 -20.58 -13.19 -0.25
C ARG A 185 -22.01 -13.33 0.28
N ALA A 186 -22.96 -13.77 -0.56
CA ALA A 186 -24.36 -13.93 -0.18
C ALA A 186 -24.56 -15.01 0.91
N ALA A 187 -23.73 -16.06 0.89
CA ALA A 187 -23.70 -17.10 1.92
C ALA A 187 -23.06 -16.64 3.25
N THR A 188 -22.35 -15.50 3.25
CA THR A 188 -21.64 -14.99 4.43
C THR A 188 -22.54 -14.10 5.28
N ALA A 189 -22.61 -14.40 6.58
CA ALA A 189 -23.34 -13.59 7.55
C ALA A 189 -22.82 -12.13 7.60
N SER A 190 -23.73 -11.16 7.77
CA SER A 190 -23.39 -9.73 7.65
C SER A 190 -22.42 -9.25 8.74
N ASP A 191 -22.56 -9.78 9.95
CA ASP A 191 -21.66 -9.56 11.08
C ASP A 191 -20.26 -10.14 10.82
N ALA A 192 -20.16 -11.34 10.26
CA ALA A 192 -18.90 -11.95 9.88
C ALA A 192 -18.17 -11.13 8.80
N LEU A 193 -18.89 -10.67 7.77
CA LEU A 193 -18.29 -9.79 6.77
C LEU A 193 -17.84 -8.46 7.40
N ARG A 194 -18.69 -7.85 8.24
CA ARG A 194 -18.39 -6.58 8.92
C ARG A 194 -17.11 -6.70 9.76
N ALA A 195 -16.98 -7.75 10.56
CA ALA A 195 -15.79 -8.01 11.37
C ALA A 195 -14.52 -8.20 10.51
N HIS A 196 -14.64 -8.90 9.37
CA HIS A 196 -13.53 -9.09 8.43
C HIS A 196 -13.11 -7.79 7.76
N ALA A 197 -14.08 -6.95 7.39
CA ALA A 197 -13.84 -5.61 6.87
C ALA A 197 -13.19 -4.71 7.94
N ASP A 198 -13.67 -4.76 9.19
CA ASP A 198 -13.10 -3.99 10.30
C ASP A 198 -11.64 -4.40 10.58
N ALA A 199 -11.26 -5.67 10.38
CA ALA A 199 -9.87 -6.11 10.42
C ALA A 199 -9.02 -5.48 9.30
N ALA A 200 -9.56 -5.34 8.07
CA ALA A 200 -8.90 -4.63 6.99
C ALA A 200 -8.73 -3.13 7.29
N LEU A 201 -9.75 -2.50 7.89
CA LEU A 201 -9.68 -1.11 8.35
C LEU A 201 -8.64 -0.93 9.46
N ALA A 202 -8.57 -1.86 10.41
CA ALA A 202 -7.57 -1.85 11.47
C ALA A 202 -6.14 -1.97 10.89
N ALA A 203 -5.95 -2.79 9.84
CA ALA A 203 -4.67 -2.89 9.14
C ALA A 203 -4.28 -1.56 8.47
N TYR A 204 -5.22 -0.90 7.80
CA TYR A 204 -4.97 0.42 7.21
C TYR A 204 -4.66 1.49 8.26
N GLN A 205 -5.37 1.50 9.39
CA GLN A 205 -5.09 2.44 10.48
C GLN A 205 -3.73 2.18 11.14
N ALA A 206 -3.34 0.91 11.33
CA ALA A 206 -2.02 0.54 11.84
C ALA A 206 -0.91 0.97 10.87
N PHE A 207 -1.13 0.78 9.56
CA PHE A 207 -0.23 1.27 8.52
C PHE A 207 -0.06 2.79 8.56
N LEU A 208 -1.15 3.56 8.70
CA LEU A 208 -1.08 5.02 8.78
C LEU A 208 -0.31 5.49 10.02
N ARG A 209 -0.50 4.85 11.17
CA ARG A 209 0.28 5.15 12.39
C ARG A 209 1.77 4.87 12.17
N MET A 210 2.11 3.67 11.69
CA MET A 210 3.49 3.31 11.36
C MET A 210 4.14 4.29 10.38
N SER A 211 3.43 4.71 9.33
CA SER A 211 3.90 5.70 8.36
C SER A 211 4.18 7.04 9.04
N ALA A 212 3.27 7.53 9.89
CA ALA A 212 3.46 8.80 10.60
C ALA A 212 4.65 8.74 11.59
N THR A 213 4.84 7.61 12.26
CA THR A 213 5.98 7.38 13.14
C THR A 213 7.30 7.38 12.37
N LEU A 214 7.36 6.68 11.23
CA LEU A 214 8.51 6.72 10.33
C LEU A 214 8.80 8.14 9.83
N ASP A 215 7.79 8.89 9.40
CA ASP A 215 7.95 10.28 8.97
C ASP A 215 8.50 11.16 10.12
N ALA A 216 8.04 10.94 11.37
CA ALA A 216 8.48 11.70 12.53
C ALA A 216 9.93 11.42 12.94
N PHE A 217 10.39 10.16 12.86
CA PHE A 217 11.74 9.76 13.28
C PHE A 217 12.78 9.84 12.16
N CYS A 218 12.38 9.66 10.90
CA CYS A 218 13.28 9.52 9.75
C CYS A 218 13.18 10.71 8.77
N GLY A 219 12.13 11.53 8.85
CA GLY A 219 12.01 12.74 8.04
C GLY A 219 12.12 12.47 6.54
N HIS A 220 13.11 13.09 5.88
CA HIS A 220 13.34 12.89 4.45
C HIS A 220 13.82 11.48 4.07
N ASP A 221 14.37 10.73 5.03
CA ASP A 221 14.85 9.36 4.82
C ASP A 221 13.74 8.31 5.00
N ALA A 222 12.51 8.73 5.33
CA ALA A 222 11.39 7.81 5.48
C ALA A 222 11.14 7.04 4.16
N PRO A 223 10.93 5.72 4.21
CA PRO A 223 10.81 4.90 3.00
C PRO A 223 9.51 5.24 2.25
N PRO A 224 9.47 5.09 0.92
CA PRO A 224 8.22 5.22 0.18
C PRO A 224 7.28 4.08 0.56
N LEU A 225 6.04 4.42 0.93
CA LEU A 225 5.00 3.46 1.35
C LEU A 225 3.69 3.59 0.53
N ALA A 226 3.74 4.28 -0.61
CA ALA A 226 2.55 4.64 -1.38
C ALA A 226 1.82 3.45 -2.02
N ASN A 227 2.54 2.42 -2.46
CA ASN A 227 1.95 1.23 -3.08
C ASN A 227 1.15 0.42 -2.05
N ILE A 228 1.69 0.26 -0.84
CA ILE A 228 0.99 -0.40 0.28
C ILE A 228 -0.28 0.37 0.63
N ARG A 229 -0.17 1.71 0.74
CA ARG A 229 -1.34 2.57 0.98
C ARG A 229 -2.42 2.35 -0.07
N THR A 230 -2.03 2.38 -1.34
CA THR A 230 -2.94 2.28 -2.49
C THR A 230 -3.68 0.93 -2.49
N VAL A 231 -2.96 -0.18 -2.32
CA VAL A 231 -3.62 -1.50 -2.32
C VAL A 231 -4.54 -1.71 -1.12
N LEU A 232 -4.24 -1.12 0.04
CA LEU A 232 -5.14 -1.14 1.19
C LEU A 232 -6.39 -0.29 0.94
N GLU A 233 -6.26 0.90 0.34
CA GLU A 233 -7.40 1.75 -0.03
C GLU A 233 -8.33 1.04 -1.01
N GLU A 234 -7.78 0.33 -2.00
CA GLU A 234 -8.56 -0.50 -2.93
C GLU A 234 -9.33 -1.62 -2.21
N VAL A 235 -8.71 -2.29 -1.23
CA VAL A 235 -9.40 -3.28 -0.39
C VAL A 235 -10.57 -2.64 0.35
N LEU A 236 -10.36 -1.46 0.96
CA LEU A 236 -11.41 -0.74 1.68
C LEU A 236 -12.53 -0.29 0.76
N ASP A 237 -12.23 0.13 -0.47
CA ASP A 237 -13.24 0.49 -1.47
C ASP A 237 -14.14 -0.68 -1.84
N VAL A 238 -13.58 -1.89 -1.96
CA VAL A 238 -14.41 -3.09 -2.15
C VAL A 238 -15.35 -3.28 -0.96
N TYR A 239 -14.87 -3.19 0.28
CA TYR A 239 -15.75 -3.31 1.44
C TYR A 239 -16.79 -2.19 1.55
N ARG A 240 -16.46 -0.95 1.18
CA ARG A 240 -17.44 0.15 1.09
C ARG A 240 -18.53 -0.15 0.07
N SER A 241 -18.19 -0.79 -1.05
CA SER A 241 -19.18 -1.22 -2.05
C SER A 241 -20.10 -2.34 -1.52
N LEU A 242 -19.58 -3.22 -0.65
CA LEU A 242 -20.33 -4.36 -0.10
C LEU A 242 -21.17 -4.02 1.14
N LEU A 243 -20.69 -3.11 1.98
CA LEU A 243 -21.27 -2.75 3.28
C LEU A 243 -21.95 -1.37 3.26
N GLY A 244 -21.80 -0.61 2.17
CA GLY A 244 -22.29 0.77 2.03
C GLY A 244 -21.28 1.83 2.48
N ALA A 245 -21.40 3.04 1.92
CA ALA A 245 -20.47 4.15 2.11
C ALA A 245 -20.36 4.66 3.56
N ALA A 246 -21.32 4.32 4.44
CA ALA A 246 -21.28 4.65 5.86
C ALA A 246 -20.32 3.75 6.67
N TRP A 247 -19.90 2.60 6.13
CA TRP A 247 -18.91 1.74 6.78
C TRP A 247 -17.51 2.37 6.74
N GLY A 248 -16.80 2.34 7.87
CA GLY A 248 -15.44 2.84 7.99
C GLY A 248 -15.28 4.36 8.00
N GLN A 249 -16.39 5.11 7.90
CA GLN A 249 -16.42 6.51 8.34
C GLN A 249 -16.11 6.53 9.84
N PRO A 250 -15.24 7.43 10.34
CA PRO A 250 -15.17 7.70 11.77
C PRO A 250 -16.60 8.04 12.18
N GLY A 251 -17.21 7.19 12.99
CA GLY A 251 -18.51 7.51 13.52
C GLY A 251 -18.37 8.86 14.20
N ALA A 252 -19.08 9.87 13.69
CA ALA A 252 -19.67 10.81 14.61
C ALA A 252 -20.33 9.91 15.66
N ALA A 253 -19.74 9.89 16.86
CA ALA A 253 -20.35 9.23 18.00
C ALA A 253 -21.84 9.55 17.92
N ALA A 254 -22.69 8.52 17.90
CA ALA A 254 -24.12 8.73 18.00
C ALA A 254 -24.32 9.75 19.13
N PRO A 255 -24.98 10.89 18.89
CA PRO A 255 -25.11 11.89 19.93
C PRO A 255 -25.84 11.21 21.08
N GLU A 256 -25.12 10.99 22.18
CA GLU A 256 -25.77 10.80 23.47
C GLU A 256 -26.71 11.99 23.63
N ALA A 257 -27.99 11.67 23.85
CA ALA A 257 -29.03 12.66 24.01
C ALA A 257 -28.60 13.71 25.04
N PRO A 258 -28.55 15.01 24.69
CA PRO A 258 -28.19 16.04 25.63
C PRO A 258 -29.29 16.15 26.68
N THR A 259 -28.93 15.90 27.94
CA THR A 259 -29.73 16.31 29.08
C THR A 259 -29.77 17.84 29.10
N ALA A 260 -30.98 18.37 29.07
CA ALA A 260 -31.25 19.79 29.10
C ALA A 260 -30.88 20.39 30.47
N ALA A 261 -30.00 21.37 30.46
CA ALA A 261 -29.95 22.42 31.47
C ALA A 261 -29.67 23.74 30.74
N GLY A 262 -30.68 24.61 30.70
CA GLY A 262 -30.64 25.87 29.97
C GLY A 262 -29.91 26.97 30.73
N ALA A 263 -29.28 27.86 29.96
CA ALA A 263 -29.37 29.31 30.11
C ALA A 263 -28.65 29.98 28.93
N SER A 264 -29.36 30.83 28.19
CA SER A 264 -28.79 31.81 27.25
C SER A 264 -29.03 33.23 27.82
N PRO A 265 -28.58 34.31 27.16
CA PRO A 265 -27.18 34.75 27.06
C PRO A 265 -27.03 36.25 27.44
N GLY A 266 -25.79 36.72 27.62
CA GLY A 266 -25.46 38.15 27.71
C GLY A 266 -24.53 38.56 26.55
N PRO A 267 -24.77 39.68 25.85
CA PRO A 267 -24.03 40.03 24.64
C PRO A 267 -22.78 40.87 24.97
N GLY A 268 -21.63 40.49 24.41
CA GLY A 268 -20.40 41.29 24.41
C GLY A 268 -19.81 41.29 23.00
N ALA A 269 -19.77 42.46 22.39
CA ALA A 269 -19.35 42.69 21.01
C ALA A 269 -17.86 42.36 20.76
N PRO A 270 -17.49 41.81 19.58
CA PRO A 270 -16.10 41.79 19.12
C PRO A 270 -15.78 42.99 18.20
N LEU A 271 -14.60 43.58 18.39
CA LEU A 271 -13.96 44.51 17.45
C LEU A 271 -13.42 43.77 16.21
N PRO A 272 -13.35 44.42 15.04
CA PRO A 272 -12.86 43.80 13.81
C PRO A 272 -11.32 43.87 13.69
N ALA A 273 -10.72 42.81 13.17
CA ALA A 273 -9.33 42.74 12.73
C ALA A 273 -9.27 42.16 11.30
N PRO A 274 -8.21 42.46 10.53
CA PRO A 274 -8.30 42.79 9.11
C PRO A 274 -8.22 41.59 8.15
N SER A 275 -8.80 41.79 6.97
CA SER A 275 -8.72 40.91 5.80
C SER A 275 -7.31 40.83 5.23
N PRO A 276 -6.97 39.69 4.60
CA PRO A 276 -6.20 39.68 3.36
C PRO A 276 -7.02 39.08 2.20
N GLU A 277 -7.19 39.92 1.19
CA GLU A 277 -7.00 39.66 -0.24
C GLU A 277 -7.47 38.33 -0.89
N GLY A 278 -8.48 38.47 -1.75
CA GLY A 278 -8.60 37.74 -3.01
C GLY A 278 -9.42 36.43 -2.99
N PRO A 279 -10.62 36.37 -3.60
CA PRO A 279 -11.39 35.14 -3.67
C PRO A 279 -10.70 34.16 -4.63
N TRP A 280 -10.02 33.17 -4.07
CA TRP A 280 -9.81 31.91 -4.77
C TRP A 280 -11.17 31.19 -4.79
N PRO A 281 -11.70 30.82 -5.96
CA PRO A 281 -12.99 30.15 -6.02
C PRO A 281 -12.93 28.86 -5.20
N ALA A 282 -13.83 28.78 -4.22
CA ALA A 282 -13.99 27.62 -3.36
C ALA A 282 -14.62 26.46 -4.15
N GLY A 283 -14.00 25.29 -4.05
CA GLY A 283 -14.52 24.00 -4.53
C GLY A 283 -13.78 23.44 -5.74
N PRO A 284 -13.74 22.10 -5.91
CA PRO A 284 -13.22 21.50 -7.13
C PRO A 284 -14.06 21.99 -8.31
N ARG A 285 -13.45 22.76 -9.22
CA ARG A 285 -14.07 23.08 -10.50
C ARG A 285 -14.43 21.77 -11.18
N ALA A 286 -15.71 21.56 -11.44
CA ALA A 286 -16.14 20.46 -12.29
C ALA A 286 -15.49 20.65 -13.67
N ILE A 287 -14.63 19.71 -14.05
CA ILE A 287 -14.02 19.67 -15.37
C ILE A 287 -15.06 19.09 -16.33
N THR A 288 -15.58 19.94 -17.21
CA THR A 288 -16.69 19.62 -18.12
C THR A 288 -16.24 19.26 -19.54
N SER A 289 -14.97 19.43 -19.86
CA SER A 289 -14.41 19.06 -21.17
C SER A 289 -12.93 18.64 -21.08
N ARG A 290 -12.48 17.92 -22.11
CA ARG A 290 -11.08 17.50 -22.27
C ARG A 290 -10.12 18.68 -22.35
N ASP A 291 -10.49 19.71 -23.09
CA ASP A 291 -9.65 20.90 -23.25
C ASP A 291 -9.55 21.69 -21.94
N GLN A 292 -10.65 21.78 -21.19
CA GLN A 292 -10.65 22.37 -19.85
C GLN A 292 -9.73 21.59 -18.89
N ALA A 293 -9.71 20.25 -18.98
CA ALA A 293 -8.79 19.43 -18.19
C ALA A 293 -7.32 19.78 -18.50
N PHE A 294 -6.99 19.91 -19.77
CA PHE A 294 -5.64 20.26 -20.21
C PHE A 294 -5.23 21.68 -19.80
N ASP A 295 -6.14 22.64 -19.87
CA ASP A 295 -5.87 24.02 -19.46
C ASP A 295 -5.63 24.11 -17.95
N GLU A 296 -6.39 23.38 -17.12
CA GLU A 296 -6.14 23.29 -15.68
C GLU A 296 -4.78 22.62 -15.37
N LEU A 297 -4.39 21.58 -16.13
CA LEU A 297 -3.06 20.98 -15.99
C LEU A 297 -1.93 21.97 -16.34
N LEU A 298 -2.13 22.87 -17.30
CA LEU A 298 -1.16 23.93 -17.62
C LEU A 298 -1.07 25.00 -16.51
N VAL A 299 -2.19 25.32 -15.86
CA VAL A 299 -2.20 26.19 -14.67
C VAL A 299 -1.39 25.57 -13.53
N ILE A 300 -1.56 24.27 -13.30
CA ILE A 300 -0.81 23.51 -12.29
C ILE A 300 0.69 23.44 -12.66
N ALA A 301 1.02 23.16 -13.93
CA ALA A 301 2.40 23.15 -14.39
C ALA A 301 3.09 24.51 -14.19
N ALA A 302 2.39 25.61 -14.45
CA ALA A 302 2.87 26.97 -14.21
C ALA A 302 3.06 27.28 -12.71
N TYR A 303 2.27 26.67 -11.83
CA TYR A 303 2.49 26.76 -10.38
C TYR A 303 3.81 26.07 -10.00
N PHE A 304 4.00 24.80 -10.38
CA PHE A 304 5.23 24.06 -10.08
C PHE A 304 6.48 24.73 -10.67
N ARG A 305 6.39 25.32 -11.86
CA ARG A 305 7.51 26.08 -12.44
C ARG A 305 7.93 27.29 -11.58
N ARG A 306 7.02 27.90 -10.83
CA ARG A 306 7.31 29.02 -9.92
C ARG A 306 7.77 28.55 -8.54
N THR A 307 7.17 27.50 -8.00
CA THR A 307 7.43 27.04 -6.62
C THR A 307 8.60 26.05 -6.54
N GLU A 308 8.78 25.23 -7.57
CA GLU A 308 9.80 24.18 -7.65
C GLU A 308 10.45 24.14 -9.05
N PRO A 309 11.32 25.12 -9.41
CA PRO A 309 11.83 25.27 -10.77
C PRO A 309 12.65 24.06 -11.29
N HIS A 310 13.22 23.28 -10.38
CA HIS A 310 14.02 22.10 -10.69
C HIS A 310 13.22 20.78 -10.61
N SER A 311 11.93 20.84 -10.28
CA SER A 311 11.06 19.66 -10.23
C SER A 311 10.67 19.22 -11.65
N PRO A 312 10.80 17.91 -11.97
CA PRO A 312 10.42 17.40 -13.29
C PRO A 312 8.90 17.43 -13.52
N ILE A 313 8.10 17.70 -12.48
CA ILE A 313 6.63 17.69 -12.53
C ILE A 313 6.10 18.70 -13.54
N SER A 314 6.66 19.93 -13.56
CA SER A 314 6.22 20.97 -14.50
C SER A 314 6.38 20.53 -15.97
N TYR A 315 7.53 19.97 -16.31
CA TYR A 315 7.84 19.43 -17.64
C TYR A 315 7.02 18.19 -17.98
N ALA A 316 6.76 17.32 -17.00
CA ALA A 316 5.95 16.12 -17.19
C ALA A 316 4.50 16.48 -17.52
N LEU A 317 3.90 17.42 -16.77
CA LEU A 317 2.54 17.90 -17.01
C LEU A 317 2.39 18.57 -18.37
N GLU A 318 3.34 19.41 -18.76
CA GLU A 318 3.34 20.03 -20.10
C GLU A 318 3.48 18.97 -21.21
N THR A 319 4.30 17.94 -20.99
CA THR A 319 4.45 16.83 -21.94
C THR A 319 3.17 15.99 -22.05
N VAL A 320 2.49 15.74 -20.93
CA VAL A 320 1.20 15.04 -20.90
C VAL A 320 0.14 15.83 -21.66
N VAL A 321 0.05 17.15 -21.46
CA VAL A 321 -0.88 18.01 -22.19
C VAL A 321 -0.57 18.02 -23.69
N ARG A 322 0.71 18.17 -24.06
CA ARG A 322 1.16 18.18 -25.47
C ARG A 322 0.81 16.86 -26.16
N ARG A 323 1.19 15.72 -25.55
CA ARG A 323 0.88 14.37 -26.08
C ARG A 323 -0.62 14.09 -26.08
N GLY A 324 -1.33 14.58 -25.07
CA GLY A 324 -2.78 14.47 -24.97
C GLY A 324 -3.54 15.24 -26.06
N ARG A 325 -2.91 16.21 -26.73
CA ARG A 325 -3.49 16.94 -27.88
C ARG A 325 -3.09 16.34 -29.24
N MET A 326 -2.19 15.36 -29.27
CA MET A 326 -1.75 14.69 -30.51
C MET A 326 -2.77 13.67 -30.99
N THR A 327 -2.74 13.38 -32.30
CA THR A 327 -3.41 12.19 -32.83
C THR A 327 -2.67 10.93 -32.37
N LEU A 328 -3.35 9.79 -32.37
CA LEU A 328 -2.73 8.51 -31.99
C LEU A 328 -1.50 8.19 -32.86
N LEU A 329 -1.56 8.50 -34.16
CA LEU A 329 -0.47 8.25 -35.10
C LEU A 329 0.76 9.12 -34.80
N ASP A 330 0.54 10.40 -34.48
CA ASP A 330 1.63 11.32 -34.11
C ASP A 330 2.27 10.92 -32.77
N LEU A 331 1.43 10.53 -31.79
CA LEU A 331 1.90 10.06 -30.49
C LEU A 331 2.73 8.79 -30.62
N LEU A 332 2.28 7.82 -31.42
CA LEU A 332 3.03 6.59 -31.68
C LEU A 332 4.32 6.86 -32.44
N GLY A 333 4.33 7.86 -33.33
CA GLY A 333 5.54 8.34 -34.01
C GLY A 333 6.60 8.86 -33.03
N GLU A 334 6.16 9.56 -31.99
CA GLU A 334 7.06 10.07 -30.93
C GLU A 334 7.52 8.96 -29.96
N LEU A 335 6.62 8.08 -29.53
CA LEU A 335 6.93 7.03 -28.54
C LEU A 335 7.74 5.86 -29.11
N ILE A 336 7.56 5.56 -30.39
CA ILE A 336 8.23 4.46 -31.08
C ILE A 336 8.88 5.05 -32.34
N PRO A 337 10.11 5.59 -32.27
CA PRO A 337 10.78 6.20 -33.43
C PRO A 337 11.01 5.21 -34.58
N ASP A 338 11.21 3.93 -34.25
CA ASP A 338 11.41 2.82 -35.19
C ASP A 338 10.14 2.54 -36.01
N ALA A 339 10.22 2.79 -37.32
CA ALA A 339 9.10 2.64 -38.25
C ALA A 339 8.62 1.18 -38.41
N GLU A 340 9.51 0.19 -38.27
CA GLU A 340 9.17 -1.22 -38.44
C GLU A 340 8.40 -1.74 -37.22
N ARG A 341 8.88 -1.43 -36.01
CA ARG A 341 8.19 -1.77 -34.75
C ARG A 341 6.84 -1.06 -34.64
N ARG A 342 6.76 0.21 -35.04
CA ARG A 342 5.50 0.97 -35.08
C ARG A 342 4.50 0.36 -36.06
N GLY A 343 4.96 -0.06 -37.24
CA GLY A 343 4.13 -0.75 -38.23
C GLY A 343 3.66 -2.15 -37.78
N GLN A 344 4.49 -2.89 -37.04
CA GLN A 344 4.09 -4.17 -36.45
C GLN A 344 3.00 -3.98 -35.37
N PHE A 345 3.17 -2.98 -34.50
CA PHE A 345 2.19 -2.65 -33.46
C PHE A 345 0.83 -2.25 -34.06
N LEU A 346 0.82 -1.37 -35.06
CA LEU A 346 -0.43 -0.93 -35.72
C LEU A 346 -1.17 -2.09 -36.42
N ARG A 347 -0.43 -3.00 -37.07
CA ARG A 347 -1.02 -4.20 -37.70
C ARG A 347 -1.60 -5.16 -36.67
N GLN A 348 -0.90 -5.39 -35.55
CA GLN A 348 -1.42 -6.21 -34.44
C GLN A 348 -2.66 -5.59 -33.78
N ALA A 349 -2.75 -4.26 -33.76
CA ALA A 349 -3.90 -3.52 -33.28
C ALA A 349 -5.06 -3.42 -34.29
N GLY A 350 -4.92 -3.97 -35.49
CA GLY A 350 -5.96 -3.94 -36.53
C GLY A 350 -6.17 -2.57 -37.18
N ILE A 351 -5.18 -1.67 -37.09
CA ILE A 351 -5.22 -0.33 -37.67
C ILE A 351 -4.45 -0.35 -38.99
N GLU A 352 -5.16 -0.31 -40.11
CA GLU A 352 -4.54 -0.13 -41.43
C GLU A 352 -4.17 1.34 -41.64
N ILE A 353 -2.88 1.61 -41.92
CA ILE A 353 -2.46 2.95 -42.32
C ILE A 353 -3.00 3.15 -43.74
N GLY A 354 -4.08 3.92 -43.87
CA GLY A 354 -4.61 4.33 -45.16
C GLY A 354 -3.54 5.07 -45.95
N ALA A 355 -3.14 4.50 -47.08
CA ALA A 355 -2.33 5.19 -48.08
C ALA A 355 -3.24 6.19 -48.82
N ASP A 356 -3.43 7.38 -48.24
CA ASP A 356 -4.09 8.49 -48.93
C ASP A 356 -3.22 9.75 -48.92
N GLY A 357 -2.73 10.10 -50.11
CA GLY A 357 -2.74 11.50 -50.54
C GLY A 357 -1.40 12.22 -50.74
N GLY A 358 -0.74 11.97 -51.87
CA GLY A 358 -0.20 13.06 -52.69
C GLY A 358 1.32 13.24 -52.74
N GLY A 359 1.99 12.47 -53.62
CA GLY A 359 2.98 13.09 -54.51
C GLY A 359 2.28 13.81 -55.67
N PRO A 360 2.97 14.59 -56.51
CA PRO A 360 4.41 14.53 -56.77
C PRO A 360 5.25 15.62 -56.09
#